data_AF-A0AAR2K157-F1
#
_entry.id   AF-A0AAR2K157-F1
#
_cell.length_a   1.000
_cell.length_b   1.000
_cell.length_c   1.000
_cell.angle_alpha   90.00
_cell.angle_beta   90.00
_cell.angle_gamma   90.00
#
_symmetry.space_group_name_H-M   'P 1'
#
loop_
_entity.id
_entity.type
_entity.pdbx_description
1 polymer ?
#
loop_
_entity_poly.entity_id
_entity_poly.type
_entity_poly.pdbx_seq_one_letter_code
_entity_poly.pdbx_strand_id
1 'polypeptide(L)'
;MRHIIIIVYRYTLISIMEQFNPCLRNFVSMAKTYEKALSSVTFAAKGYFDALVRMGELASETHSSKDLGDVLFQMAEVHRQIQMQLEDMLKSFHNELLTELEKKVELDVRYLNAALKKYQMEHRSKGESLEKCQAELKKLRRKSQGSKNPSKYGDKEMQYVEAISSRQSELDSHIAEGYKNALSEERRRYCFLVDRQCAVAKSSSAYHTKGKDLLTQKIPLWQQACADPHKLPDRTVLMTHQMGAGPGGPHHISEPIPGAKPLSVPPELAALMSSQQSGSMLNGTAGVHGVEDYQHWMDSKAAQAKTVSPQVHRHGSDIYSNTLPVRKVAPIKSKSTLAETQTLPRSSSMAAGLERNGRTRVQAIFSHTAGDNNTLLSFTEGDIITLLVPEARDGWHYGENEKNRMRGWFPFSYTRLIPETDTSRLHVSLHHGRSSSTGNLLEREPVTIPSPDYGSSSRLMAQTASLSRQRPYSVAVPGFSQVHTHMQHAHIHHTNNNKVERSSSP
;
A
#
# COMPACT_ATOMS: atom_id res chain seq x y z
N MET A 1 32.10 -17.07 19.37
CA MET A 1 31.02 -16.11 19.66
C MET A 1 31.32 -14.69 19.16
N ARG A 2 32.43 -14.05 19.54
CA ARG A 2 32.80 -12.68 19.09
C ARG A 2 32.82 -12.48 17.56
N HIS A 3 33.45 -13.41 16.81
CA HIS A 3 33.44 -13.37 15.34
C HIS A 3 32.03 -13.44 14.73
N ILE A 4 31.12 -14.20 15.34
CA ILE A 4 29.73 -14.32 14.87
C ILE A 4 29.02 -12.98 15.04
N ILE A 5 29.19 -12.31 16.18
CA ILE A 5 28.55 -11.02 16.46
C ILE A 5 29.01 -9.93 15.48
N ILE A 6 30.31 -9.91 15.14
CA ILE A 6 30.85 -8.97 14.15
C ILE A 6 30.30 -9.25 12.75
N ILE A 7 30.16 -10.53 12.37
CA ILE A 7 29.54 -10.93 11.10
C ILE A 7 28.08 -10.47 11.07
N VAL A 8 27.33 -10.68 12.15
CA VAL A 8 25.93 -10.26 12.22
C VAL A 8 25.78 -8.75 12.16
N TYR A 9 26.62 -7.97 12.86
CA TYR A 9 26.61 -6.50 12.76
C TYR A 9 26.78 -6.03 11.31
N ARG A 10 27.80 -6.57 10.63
CA ARG A 10 28.09 -6.23 9.23
C ARG A 10 26.95 -6.66 8.32
N TYR A 11 26.43 -7.86 8.53
CA TYR A 11 25.30 -8.39 7.75
C TYR A 11 24.05 -7.53 7.90
N THR A 12 23.69 -7.11 9.12
CA THR A 12 22.52 -6.26 9.36
C THR A 12 22.65 -4.92 8.65
N LEU A 13 23.79 -4.22 8.78
CA LEU A 13 23.96 -2.93 8.08
C LEU A 13 23.97 -3.08 6.56
N ILE A 14 24.59 -4.14 6.04
CA ILE A 14 24.56 -4.44 4.59
C ILE A 14 23.14 -4.75 4.14
N SER A 15 22.39 -5.58 4.86
CA SER A 15 20.99 -5.89 4.56
C SER A 15 20.13 -4.62 4.52
N ILE A 16 20.34 -3.67 5.44
CA ILE A 16 19.64 -2.38 5.37
C ILE A 16 19.99 -1.62 4.09
N MET A 17 21.27 -1.54 3.74
CA MET A 17 21.75 -0.78 2.57
C MET A 17 21.34 -1.42 1.24
N GLU A 18 21.40 -2.74 1.14
CA GLU A 18 21.22 -3.48 -0.11
C GLU A 18 19.81 -4.03 -0.30
N GLN A 19 19.01 -4.18 0.76
CA GLN A 19 17.65 -4.73 0.68
C GLN A 19 16.61 -3.70 1.12
N PHE A 20 16.71 -3.21 2.37
CA PHE A 20 15.69 -2.31 2.91
C PHE A 20 15.60 -0.99 2.14
N ASN A 21 16.72 -0.31 1.91
CA ASN A 21 16.71 1.00 1.23
C ASN A 21 16.25 0.92 -0.23
N PRO A 22 16.70 -0.04 -1.06
CA PRO A 22 16.16 -0.24 -2.41
C PRO A 22 14.66 -0.58 -2.39
N CYS A 23 14.23 -1.45 -1.48
CA CYS A 23 12.81 -1.80 -1.32
C CYS A 23 11.99 -0.57 -0.92
N LEU A 24 12.49 0.27 0.00
CA LEU A 24 11.84 1.49 0.42
C LEU A 24 11.76 2.53 -0.71
N ARG A 25 12.80 2.67 -1.54
CA ARG A 25 12.76 3.54 -2.74
C ARG A 25 11.70 3.06 -3.73
N ASN A 26 11.59 1.76 -3.95
CA ASN A 26 10.52 1.19 -4.78
C ASN A 26 9.14 1.46 -4.18
N PHE A 27 8.99 1.26 -2.87
CA PHE A 27 7.75 1.57 -2.16
C PHE A 27 7.34 3.03 -2.33
N VAL A 28 8.28 3.97 -2.17
CA VAL A 28 8.05 5.41 -2.41
C VAL A 28 7.62 5.68 -3.86
N SER A 29 8.25 5.02 -4.84
CA SER A 29 7.87 5.12 -6.25
C SER A 29 6.40 4.69 -6.47
N MET A 30 6.01 3.55 -5.89
CA MET A 30 4.63 3.08 -5.97
C MET A 30 3.65 4.00 -5.24
N ALA A 31 4.05 4.56 -4.10
CA ALA A 31 3.26 5.53 -3.36
C ALA A 31 3.01 6.81 -4.19
N LYS A 32 3.99 7.29 -4.97
CA LYS A 32 3.77 8.42 -5.91
C LYS A 32 2.80 8.06 -7.03
N THR A 33 2.90 6.85 -7.59
CA THR A 33 1.93 6.38 -8.58
C THR A 33 0.51 6.35 -8.00
N TYR A 34 0.38 5.89 -6.76
CA TYR A 34 -0.90 5.88 -6.06
C TYR A 34 -1.45 7.29 -5.81
N GLU A 35 -0.62 8.22 -5.33
CA GLU A 35 -0.99 9.64 -5.17
C GLU A 35 -1.49 10.25 -6.48
N LYS A 36 -0.78 10.00 -7.59
CA LYS A 36 -1.16 10.49 -8.92
C LYS A 36 -2.53 9.95 -9.34
N ALA A 37 -2.80 8.67 -9.12
CA ALA A 37 -4.08 8.07 -9.43
C ALA A 37 -5.22 8.70 -8.60
N LEU A 38 -5.01 8.91 -7.30
CA LEU A 38 -5.99 9.57 -6.43
C LEU A 38 -6.24 11.04 -6.82
N SER A 39 -5.19 11.74 -7.27
CA SER A 39 -5.31 13.11 -7.79
C SER A 39 -6.16 13.15 -9.07
N SER A 40 -5.99 12.18 -9.97
CA SER A 40 -6.84 12.04 -11.15
C SER A 40 -8.31 11.75 -10.81
N VAL A 41 -8.57 10.91 -9.80
CA VAL A 41 -9.93 10.66 -9.30
C VAL A 41 -10.55 11.95 -8.79
N THR A 42 -9.81 12.73 -8.00
CA THR A 42 -10.26 14.03 -7.48
C THR A 42 -10.65 14.99 -8.60
N PHE A 43 -9.83 15.06 -9.65
CA PHE A 43 -10.11 15.89 -10.82
C PHE A 43 -11.38 15.44 -11.56
N ALA A 44 -11.52 14.13 -11.82
CA ALA A 44 -12.69 13.58 -12.50
C ALA A 44 -13.98 13.76 -11.69
N ALA A 45 -13.90 13.58 -10.36
CA ALA A 45 -15.02 13.73 -9.44
C ALA A 45 -15.64 15.13 -9.53
N LYS A 46 -14.82 16.18 -9.65
CA LYS A 46 -15.30 17.55 -9.84
C LYS A 46 -16.22 17.68 -11.06
N GLY A 47 -15.81 17.13 -12.21
CA GLY A 47 -16.62 17.16 -13.43
C GLY A 47 -17.95 16.41 -13.29
N TYR A 48 -17.95 15.29 -12.57
CA TYR A 48 -19.18 14.54 -12.27
C TYR A 48 -20.13 15.34 -11.37
N PHE A 49 -19.62 15.99 -10.31
CA PHE A 49 -20.45 16.81 -9.41
C PHE A 49 -21.01 18.04 -10.11
N ASP A 50 -20.21 18.71 -10.95
CA ASP A 50 -20.65 19.86 -11.76
C ASP A 50 -21.79 19.44 -12.72
N ALA A 51 -21.70 18.26 -13.32
CA ALA A 51 -22.77 17.70 -14.16
C ALA A 51 -24.04 17.35 -13.35
N LEU A 52 -23.88 16.84 -12.12
CA LEU A 52 -25.00 16.55 -11.23
C LEU A 52 -25.74 17.82 -10.80
N VAL A 53 -25.01 18.90 -10.50
CA VAL A 53 -25.58 20.22 -10.23
C VAL A 53 -26.39 20.72 -11.43
N ARG A 54 -25.87 20.60 -12.65
CA ARG A 54 -26.62 20.96 -13.87
C ARG A 54 -27.95 20.23 -13.98
N MET A 55 -27.99 18.93 -13.64
CA MET A 55 -29.25 18.20 -13.61
C MET A 55 -30.21 18.74 -12.53
N GLY A 56 -29.68 19.17 -11.39
CA GLY A 56 -30.43 19.85 -10.34
C GLY A 56 -31.03 21.18 -10.80
N GLU A 57 -30.30 21.98 -11.57
CA GLU A 57 -30.79 23.23 -12.17
C GLU A 57 -31.97 22.97 -13.09
N LEU A 58 -31.83 22.02 -14.04
CA LEU A 58 -32.91 21.64 -14.95
C LEU A 58 -34.16 21.16 -14.21
N ALA A 59 -34.00 20.33 -13.18
CA ALA A 59 -35.13 19.85 -12.38
C ALA A 59 -35.81 20.99 -11.60
N SER A 60 -35.02 21.94 -11.06
CA SER A 60 -35.50 23.09 -10.28
C SER A 60 -36.34 24.08 -11.11
N GLU A 61 -36.11 24.13 -12.42
CA GLU A 61 -36.90 24.92 -13.37
C GLU A 61 -38.22 24.26 -13.77
N THR A 62 -38.40 22.96 -13.49
CA THR A 62 -39.65 22.26 -13.79
C THR A 62 -40.74 22.59 -12.77
N HIS A 63 -42.00 22.52 -13.22
CA HIS A 63 -43.14 22.70 -12.33
C HIS A 63 -43.42 21.48 -11.47
N SER A 64 -43.08 20.27 -11.95
CA SER A 64 -43.41 19.00 -11.30
C SER A 64 -42.35 18.46 -10.36
N SER A 65 -41.07 18.79 -10.61
CA SER A 65 -39.93 18.07 -10.03
C SER A 65 -38.92 19.00 -9.34
N LYS A 66 -39.38 20.19 -8.91
CA LYS A 66 -38.54 21.20 -8.29
C LYS A 66 -37.83 20.72 -7.03
N ASP A 67 -38.53 19.94 -6.20
CA ASP A 67 -38.02 19.30 -5.00
C ASP A 67 -36.90 18.28 -5.29
N LEU A 68 -36.96 17.59 -6.43
CA LEU A 68 -35.87 16.71 -6.88
C LEU A 68 -34.62 17.50 -7.30
N GLY A 69 -34.78 18.75 -7.75
CA GLY A 69 -33.67 19.67 -7.96
C GLY A 69 -32.88 19.93 -6.68
N ASP A 70 -33.57 20.24 -5.57
CA ASP A 70 -32.96 20.43 -4.26
C ASP A 70 -32.26 19.16 -3.75
N VAL A 71 -32.80 17.97 -4.05
CA VAL A 71 -32.16 16.69 -3.73
C VAL A 71 -30.84 16.51 -4.49
N LEU A 72 -30.82 16.79 -5.80
CA LEU A 72 -29.62 16.68 -6.63
C LEU A 72 -28.52 17.65 -6.17
N PHE A 73 -28.88 18.88 -5.79
CA PHE A 73 -27.93 19.83 -5.19
C PHE A 73 -27.35 19.30 -3.88
N GLN A 74 -28.18 18.74 -2.99
CA GLN A 74 -27.71 18.14 -1.74
C GLN A 74 -26.78 16.94 -1.98
N MET A 75 -27.04 16.12 -3.00
CA MET A 75 -26.16 15.00 -3.36
C MET A 75 -24.79 15.50 -3.82
N ALA A 76 -24.75 16.48 -4.72
CA ALA A 76 -23.50 17.08 -5.18
C ALA A 76 -22.71 17.71 -4.04
N GLU A 77 -23.38 18.38 -3.10
CA GLU A 77 -22.75 19.01 -1.94
C GLU A 77 -22.18 17.98 -0.95
N VAL A 78 -22.92 16.90 -0.64
CA VAL A 78 -22.40 15.80 0.19
C VAL A 78 -21.15 15.20 -0.45
N HIS A 79 -21.18 14.97 -1.76
CA HIS A 79 -20.03 14.45 -2.48
C HIS A 79 -18.83 15.43 -2.45
N ARG A 80 -19.04 16.75 -2.59
CA ARG A 80 -17.98 17.76 -2.41
C ARG A 80 -17.35 17.69 -1.02
N GLN A 81 -18.15 17.58 0.04
CA GLN A 81 -17.62 17.50 1.41
C GLN A 81 -16.79 16.23 1.64
N ILE A 82 -17.23 15.10 1.08
CA ILE A 82 -16.46 13.85 1.12
C ILE A 82 -15.16 14.00 0.32
N GLN A 83 -15.21 14.63 -0.84
CA GLN A 83 -14.05 14.88 -1.69
C GLN A 83 -13.04 15.81 -1.03
N MET A 84 -13.47 16.85 -0.31
CA MET A 84 -12.58 17.71 0.48
C MET A 84 -11.81 16.91 1.54
N GLN A 85 -12.48 15.98 2.21
CA GLN A 85 -11.82 15.12 3.20
C GLN A 85 -10.84 14.14 2.54
N LEU A 86 -11.12 13.67 1.32
CA LEU A 86 -10.17 12.89 0.51
C LEU A 86 -8.94 13.73 0.16
N GLU A 87 -9.11 14.98 -0.28
CA GLU A 87 -7.98 15.89 -0.56
C GLU A 87 -7.08 16.12 0.65
N ASP A 88 -7.66 16.27 1.84
CA ASP A 88 -6.88 16.39 3.07
C ASP A 88 -6.13 15.10 3.42
N MET A 89 -6.72 13.94 3.13
CA MET A 89 -6.01 12.66 3.19
C MET A 89 -4.84 12.59 2.21
N LEU A 90 -5.00 13.07 0.97
CA LEU A 90 -3.93 13.12 -0.02
C LEU A 90 -2.80 14.06 0.44
N LYS A 91 -3.12 15.23 1.01
CA LYS A 91 -2.11 16.16 1.55
C LYS A 91 -1.32 15.51 2.68
N SER A 92 -1.98 14.82 3.61
CA SER A 92 -1.32 14.07 4.68
C SER A 92 -0.45 12.94 4.12
N PHE A 93 -0.95 12.18 3.14
CA PHE A 93 -0.18 11.15 2.44
C PHE A 93 1.11 11.70 1.81
N HIS A 94 1.02 12.84 1.13
CA HIS A 94 2.18 13.51 0.54
C HIS A 94 3.17 13.98 1.61
N ASN A 95 2.72 14.84 2.52
CA ASN A 95 3.58 15.56 3.44
C ASN A 95 4.15 14.65 4.55
N GLU A 96 3.33 13.75 5.10
CA GLU A 96 3.71 12.97 6.28
C GLU A 96 4.35 11.63 5.91
N LEU A 97 3.99 11.03 4.76
CA LEU A 97 4.54 9.74 4.34
C LEU A 97 5.55 9.89 3.20
N LEU A 98 5.16 10.44 2.04
CA LEU A 98 6.04 10.48 0.88
C LEU A 98 7.29 11.33 1.14
N THR A 99 7.11 12.61 1.48
CA THR A 99 8.23 13.56 1.70
C THR A 99 9.18 13.06 2.78
N GLU A 100 8.65 12.53 3.88
CA GLU A 100 9.46 12.08 5.01
C GLU A 100 10.22 10.77 4.72
N LEU A 101 9.62 9.81 4.00
CA LEU A 101 10.33 8.59 3.60
C LEU A 101 11.41 8.89 2.57
N GLU A 102 11.16 9.79 1.61
CA GLU A 102 12.14 10.25 0.62
C GLU A 102 13.35 10.90 1.27
N LYS A 103 13.10 11.87 2.15
CA LYS A 103 14.16 12.54 2.90
C LYS A 103 14.95 11.54 3.72
N LYS A 104 14.27 10.59 4.38
CA LYS A 104 14.93 9.62 5.23
C LYS A 104 15.82 8.69 4.42
N VAL A 105 15.33 8.06 3.36
CA VAL A 105 16.12 7.10 2.55
C VAL A 105 17.33 7.75 1.89
N GLU A 106 17.25 9.05 1.57
CA GLU A 106 18.37 9.79 0.98
C GLU A 106 19.47 10.10 2.00
N LEU A 107 19.09 10.49 3.22
CA LEU A 107 20.04 10.68 4.32
C LEU A 107 20.63 9.36 4.82
N ASP A 108 19.86 8.29 4.73
CA ASP A 108 20.19 6.99 5.31
C ASP A 108 21.44 6.36 4.67
N VAL A 109 21.60 6.53 3.36
CA VAL A 109 22.77 6.03 2.62
C VAL A 109 24.06 6.65 3.18
N ARG A 110 24.07 7.95 3.43
CA ARG A 110 25.25 8.65 3.98
C ARG A 110 25.51 8.24 5.43
N TYR A 111 24.46 8.19 6.24
CA TYR A 111 24.54 7.82 7.65
C TYR A 111 25.09 6.40 7.84
N LEU A 112 24.54 5.40 7.13
CA LEU A 112 24.94 4.00 7.27
C LEU A 112 26.39 3.75 6.86
N ASN A 113 26.85 4.39 5.78
CA ASN A 113 28.25 4.32 5.36
C ASN A 113 29.19 4.89 6.43
N ALA A 114 28.84 6.06 7.00
CA ALA A 114 29.62 6.67 8.07
C ALA A 114 29.63 5.80 9.34
N ALA A 115 28.48 5.25 9.73
CA ALA A 115 28.34 4.39 10.90
C ALA A 115 29.13 3.08 10.75
N LEU A 116 29.06 2.43 9.57
CA LEU A 116 29.82 1.22 9.27
C LEU A 116 31.33 1.49 9.33
N LYS A 117 31.79 2.57 8.68
CA LYS A 117 33.20 2.95 8.66
C LYS A 117 33.71 3.27 10.07
N LYS A 118 32.93 4.02 10.86
CA LYS A 118 33.27 4.35 12.25
C LYS A 118 33.44 3.08 13.09
N TYR A 119 32.47 2.16 13.04
CA TYR A 119 32.56 0.90 13.77
C TYR A 119 33.78 0.08 13.36
N GLN A 120 34.05 -0.04 12.06
CA GLN A 120 35.21 -0.78 11.56
C GLN A 120 36.55 -0.19 12.05
N MET A 121 36.68 1.14 12.07
CA MET A 121 37.88 1.82 12.56
C MET A 121 38.07 1.60 14.06
N GLU A 122 37.03 1.79 14.87
CA GLU A 122 37.09 1.60 16.33
C GLU A 122 37.37 0.15 16.71
N HIS A 123 36.69 -0.80 16.06
CA HIS A 123 36.92 -2.24 16.27
C HIS A 123 38.37 -2.62 15.94
N ARG A 124 38.90 -2.15 14.80
CA ARG A 124 40.29 -2.40 14.42
C ARG A 124 41.27 -1.81 15.43
N SER A 125 41.09 -0.55 15.81
CA SER A 125 41.96 0.15 16.75
C SER A 125 42.01 -0.54 18.13
N LYS A 126 40.85 -0.98 18.65
CA LYS A 126 40.79 -1.75 19.91
C LYS A 126 41.47 -3.11 19.79
N GLY A 127 41.29 -3.80 18.67
CA GLY A 127 41.98 -5.05 18.37
C GLY A 127 43.51 -4.89 18.34
N GLU A 128 44.02 -3.91 17.59
CA GLU A 128 45.45 -3.61 17.49
C GLU A 128 46.07 -3.24 18.86
N SER A 129 45.34 -2.47 19.69
CA SER A 129 45.77 -2.12 21.06
C SER A 129 45.91 -3.36 21.96
N LEU A 130 44.96 -4.29 21.87
CA LEU A 130 44.99 -5.55 22.60
C LEU A 130 46.17 -6.44 22.13
N GLU A 131 46.33 -6.62 20.82
CA GLU A 131 47.43 -7.40 20.24
C GLU A 131 48.80 -6.84 20.61
N LYS A 132 48.96 -5.51 20.59
CA LYS A 132 50.19 -4.84 21.01
C LYS A 132 50.51 -5.13 22.48
N CYS A 133 49.52 -5.10 23.36
CA CYS A 133 49.71 -5.39 24.77
C CYS A 133 50.09 -6.87 25.01
N GLN A 134 49.46 -7.79 24.28
CA GLN A 134 49.80 -9.22 24.29
C GLN A 134 51.23 -9.47 23.78
N ALA A 135 51.65 -8.78 22.73
CA ALA A 135 53.00 -8.90 22.18
C ALA A 135 54.08 -8.42 23.18
N GLU A 136 53.84 -7.30 23.87
CA GLU A 136 54.75 -6.80 24.91
C GLU A 136 54.83 -7.73 26.13
N LEU A 137 53.71 -8.31 26.58
CA LEU A 137 53.72 -9.35 27.62
C LEU A 137 54.54 -10.57 27.20
N LYS A 138 54.34 -11.06 25.97
CA LYS A 138 55.09 -12.18 25.42
C LYS A 138 56.60 -11.89 25.35
N LYS A 139 56.96 -10.65 24.99
CA LYS A 139 58.34 -10.17 24.97
C LYS A 139 58.94 -10.07 26.38
N LEU A 140 58.18 -9.60 27.36
CA LEU A 140 58.58 -9.55 28.77
C LEU A 140 58.87 -10.95 29.31
N ARG A 141 57.95 -11.91 29.08
CA ARG A 141 58.10 -13.31 29.51
C ARG A 141 59.36 -13.95 28.95
N ARG A 142 59.65 -13.74 27.65
CA ARG A 142 60.91 -14.20 27.02
C ARG A 142 62.16 -13.62 27.68
N LYS A 143 62.13 -12.34 28.06
CA LYS A 143 63.25 -11.69 28.78
C LYS A 143 63.40 -12.21 30.21
N SER A 144 62.31 -12.58 30.86
CA SER A 144 62.33 -13.08 32.25
C SER A 144 63.00 -14.46 32.38
N GLN A 145 62.79 -15.36 31.41
CA GLN A 145 63.30 -16.74 31.45
C GLN A 145 64.84 -16.85 31.40
N GLY A 146 65.54 -15.80 30.95
CA GLY A 146 67.01 -15.74 30.93
C GLY A 146 67.64 -14.85 32.00
N SER A 147 66.84 -14.29 32.93
CA SER A 147 67.33 -13.36 33.94
C SER A 147 67.78 -14.06 35.22
N LYS A 148 68.86 -13.55 35.83
CA LYS A 148 69.32 -13.97 37.17
C LYS A 148 68.40 -13.51 38.30
N ASN A 149 67.54 -12.51 38.07
CA ASN A 149 66.53 -12.02 39.03
C ASN A 149 65.12 -12.08 38.42
N PRO A 150 64.46 -13.27 38.39
CA PRO A 150 63.12 -13.44 37.84
C PRO A 150 62.04 -12.63 38.55
N SER A 151 62.17 -12.46 39.88
CA SER A 151 61.22 -11.72 40.72
C SER A 151 61.06 -10.26 40.32
N LYS A 152 62.06 -9.65 39.69
CA LYS A 152 62.05 -8.24 39.24
C LYS A 152 61.00 -7.95 38.14
N TYR A 153 60.53 -8.98 37.43
CA TYR A 153 59.59 -8.83 36.33
C TYR A 153 58.13 -9.07 36.71
N GLY A 154 57.86 -9.62 37.91
CA GLY A 154 56.53 -10.03 38.35
C GLY A 154 55.50 -8.91 38.32
N ASP A 155 55.81 -7.76 38.92
CA ASP A 155 54.89 -6.61 38.98
C ASP A 155 54.53 -6.10 37.58
N LYS A 156 55.53 -6.02 36.70
CA LYS A 156 55.33 -5.56 35.32
C LYS A 156 54.56 -6.58 34.49
N GLU A 157 54.75 -7.87 34.75
CA GLU A 157 53.98 -8.94 34.14
C GLU A 157 52.51 -8.85 34.55
N MET A 158 52.25 -8.67 35.85
CA MET A 158 50.90 -8.50 36.41
C MET A 158 50.20 -7.28 35.79
N GLN A 159 50.87 -6.14 35.68
CA GLN A 159 50.33 -4.96 35.01
C GLN A 159 49.93 -5.23 33.56
N TYR A 160 50.74 -5.97 32.79
CA TYR A 160 50.36 -6.33 31.41
C TYR A 160 49.18 -7.30 31.37
N VAL A 161 49.09 -8.27 32.30
CA VAL A 161 47.96 -9.20 32.39
C VAL A 161 46.66 -8.45 32.69
N GLU A 162 46.67 -7.54 33.67
CA GLU A 162 45.52 -6.68 33.99
C GLU A 162 45.13 -5.80 32.80
N ALA A 163 46.11 -5.20 32.13
CA ALA A 163 45.86 -4.31 31.01
C ALA A 163 45.37 -5.06 29.74
N ILE A 164 45.74 -6.33 29.56
CA ILE A 164 45.15 -7.22 28.55
C ILE A 164 43.70 -7.55 28.92
N SER A 165 43.44 -7.90 30.19
CA SER A 165 42.08 -8.17 30.67
C SER A 165 41.15 -6.98 30.43
N SER A 166 41.59 -5.76 30.80
CA SER A 166 40.82 -4.52 30.56
C SER A 166 40.53 -4.29 29.08
N ARG A 167 41.57 -4.31 28.22
CA ARG A 167 41.39 -4.11 26.76
C ARG A 167 40.50 -5.19 26.14
N GLN A 168 40.59 -6.42 26.63
CA GLN A 168 39.75 -7.51 26.17
C GLN A 168 38.27 -7.26 26.52
N SER A 169 37.99 -6.82 27.76
CA SER A 169 36.65 -6.42 28.20
C SER A 169 36.10 -5.25 27.36
N GLU A 170 36.93 -4.24 27.08
CA GLU A 170 36.56 -3.09 26.25
C GLU A 170 36.21 -3.47 24.80
N LEU A 171 36.94 -4.42 24.22
CA LEU A 171 36.66 -4.96 22.88
C LEU A 171 35.34 -5.74 22.89
N ASP A 172 35.10 -6.56 23.90
CA ASP A 172 33.89 -7.37 24.03
C ASP A 172 32.64 -6.50 24.22
N SER A 173 32.74 -5.51 25.10
CA SER A 173 31.70 -4.51 25.31
C SER A 173 31.40 -3.74 24.03
N HIS A 174 32.43 -3.36 23.26
CA HIS A 174 32.26 -2.69 21.97
C HIS A 174 31.54 -3.56 20.94
N ILE A 175 31.89 -4.86 20.86
CA ILE A 175 31.24 -5.80 19.94
C ILE A 175 29.76 -6.00 20.32
N ALA A 176 29.47 -6.17 21.61
CA ALA A 176 28.10 -6.34 22.11
C ALA A 176 27.24 -5.09 21.85
N GLU A 177 27.78 -3.91 22.14
CA GLU A 177 27.09 -2.63 21.91
C GLU A 177 26.92 -2.34 20.42
N GLY A 178 27.92 -2.66 19.59
CA GLY A 178 27.80 -2.60 18.14
C GLY A 178 26.61 -3.41 17.64
N TYR A 179 26.52 -4.68 18.03
CA TYR A 179 25.42 -5.56 17.64
C TYR A 179 24.03 -5.03 18.06
N LYS A 180 23.90 -4.59 19.32
CA LYS A 180 22.67 -3.97 19.81
C LYS A 180 22.31 -2.73 18.98
N ASN A 181 23.30 -1.91 18.62
CA ASN A 181 23.09 -0.73 17.79
C ASN A 181 22.64 -1.09 16.37
N ALA A 182 23.25 -2.08 15.71
CA ALA A 182 22.81 -2.52 14.39
C ALA A 182 21.35 -3.01 14.37
N LEU A 183 20.95 -3.85 15.34
CA LEU A 183 19.55 -4.28 15.45
C LEU A 183 18.60 -3.12 15.75
N SER A 184 19.06 -2.17 16.57
CA SER A 184 18.28 -0.96 16.88
C SER A 184 18.14 -0.05 15.67
N GLU A 185 19.16 0.02 14.80
CA GLU A 185 19.10 0.71 13.52
C GLU A 185 18.08 0.08 12.57
N GLU A 186 18.09 -1.24 12.42
CA GLU A 186 17.09 -1.97 11.63
C GLU A 186 15.67 -1.70 12.15
N ARG A 187 15.45 -1.94 13.46
CA ARG A 187 14.14 -1.75 14.09
C ARG A 187 13.62 -0.32 13.92
N ARG A 188 14.47 0.70 14.10
CA ARG A 188 14.07 2.12 13.98
C ARG A 188 13.55 2.47 12.59
N ARG A 189 14.07 1.84 11.53
CA ARG A 189 13.60 2.07 10.16
C ARG A 189 12.22 1.50 9.92
N TYR A 190 11.98 0.26 10.34
CA TYR A 190 10.64 -0.33 10.27
C TYR A 190 9.63 0.39 11.16
N CYS A 191 10.00 0.76 12.39
CA CYS A 191 9.13 1.54 13.26
C CYS A 191 8.76 2.88 12.63
N PHE A 192 9.71 3.57 11.98
CA PHE A 192 9.41 4.81 11.27
C PHE A 192 8.42 4.60 10.13
N LEU A 193 8.62 3.57 9.30
CA LEU A 193 7.67 3.24 8.22
C LEU A 193 6.26 2.98 8.75
N VAL A 194 6.14 2.17 9.81
CA VAL A 194 4.85 1.87 10.45
C VAL A 194 4.20 3.12 11.02
N ASP A 195 4.97 3.97 11.71
CA ASP A 195 4.47 5.22 12.28
C ASP A 195 3.91 6.17 11.19
N ARG A 196 4.62 6.30 10.06
CA ARG A 196 4.15 7.08 8.91
C ARG A 196 2.87 6.49 8.30
N GLN A 197 2.79 5.16 8.18
CA GLN A 197 1.56 4.49 7.71
C GLN A 197 0.38 4.69 8.68
N CYS A 198 0.63 4.68 9.98
CA CYS A 198 -0.39 4.97 10.98
C CYS A 198 -0.94 6.40 10.86
N ALA A 199 -0.11 7.39 10.52
CA ALA A 199 -0.57 8.76 10.27
C ALA A 199 -1.55 8.82 9.09
N VAL A 200 -1.19 8.20 7.96
CA VAL A 200 -2.07 8.08 6.78
C VAL A 200 -3.36 7.33 7.10
N ALA A 201 -3.27 6.21 7.83
CA ALA A 201 -4.43 5.41 8.21
C ALA A 201 -5.43 6.19 9.09
N LYS A 202 -4.94 7.05 9.99
CA LYS A 202 -5.79 7.96 10.77
C LYS A 202 -6.54 8.95 9.87
N SER A 203 -5.86 9.53 8.89
CA SER A 203 -6.49 10.45 7.93
C SER A 203 -7.52 9.73 7.04
N SER A 204 -7.20 8.51 6.59
CA SER A 204 -8.13 7.64 5.86
C SER A 204 -9.37 7.29 6.70
N SER A 205 -9.18 6.99 8.00
CA SER A 205 -10.29 6.75 8.91
C SER A 205 -11.21 7.97 9.04
N ALA A 206 -10.66 9.19 9.11
CA ALA A 206 -11.45 10.42 9.12
C ALA A 206 -12.26 10.60 7.82
N TYR A 207 -11.64 10.34 6.66
CA TYR A 207 -12.31 10.33 5.36
C TYR A 207 -13.49 9.36 5.31
N HIS A 208 -13.28 8.09 5.67
CA HIS A 208 -14.34 7.10 5.63
C HIS A 208 -15.46 7.39 6.64
N THR A 209 -15.12 7.87 7.83
CA THR A 209 -16.10 8.25 8.86
C THR A 209 -16.97 9.41 8.37
N LYS A 210 -16.35 10.46 7.80
CA LYS A 210 -17.07 11.61 7.25
C LYS A 210 -18.07 11.18 6.15
N GLY A 211 -17.64 10.31 5.24
CA GLY A 211 -18.51 9.77 4.19
C GLY A 211 -19.67 8.95 4.74
N LYS A 212 -19.39 8.04 5.68
CA LYS A 212 -20.41 7.24 6.35
C LYS A 212 -21.46 8.14 7.02
N ASP A 213 -21.03 9.12 7.80
CA ASP A 213 -21.92 9.96 8.59
C ASP A 213 -22.85 10.78 7.69
N LEU A 214 -22.29 11.45 6.67
CA LEU A 214 -23.07 12.26 5.73
C LEU A 214 -24.08 11.41 4.93
N LEU A 215 -23.63 10.27 4.40
CA LEU A 215 -24.48 9.41 3.56
C LEU A 215 -25.57 8.71 4.38
N THR A 216 -25.24 8.24 5.58
CA THR A 216 -26.22 7.60 6.48
C THR A 216 -27.36 8.57 6.84
N GLN A 217 -27.03 9.85 7.04
CA GLN A 217 -28.03 10.88 7.33
C GLN A 217 -28.91 11.22 6.12
N LYS A 218 -28.34 11.25 4.90
CA LYS A 218 -29.01 11.83 3.73
C LYS A 218 -29.71 10.83 2.81
N ILE A 219 -29.18 9.61 2.67
CA ILE A 219 -29.74 8.59 1.76
C ILE A 219 -31.24 8.33 2.00
N PRO A 220 -31.73 8.16 3.24
CA PRO A 220 -33.16 7.91 3.48
C PRO A 220 -34.07 9.04 2.96
N LEU A 221 -33.62 10.29 3.10
CA LEU A 221 -34.36 11.47 2.65
C LEU A 221 -34.40 11.54 1.11
N TRP A 222 -33.28 11.23 0.46
CA TRP A 222 -33.21 11.20 -1.00
C TRP A 222 -34.08 10.08 -1.58
N GLN A 223 -34.06 8.89 -0.97
CA GLN A 223 -34.92 7.78 -1.36
C GLN A 223 -36.40 8.12 -1.19
N GLN A 224 -36.76 8.80 -0.11
CA GLN A 224 -38.14 9.21 0.12
C GLN A 224 -38.62 10.23 -0.92
N ALA A 225 -37.77 11.16 -1.34
CA ALA A 225 -38.11 12.16 -2.34
C ALA A 225 -38.47 11.55 -3.71
N CYS A 226 -37.86 10.42 -4.08
CA CYS A 226 -38.14 9.72 -5.33
C CYS A 226 -39.03 8.47 -5.17
N ALA A 227 -39.66 8.27 -4.00
CA ALA A 227 -40.44 7.07 -3.71
C ALA A 227 -41.76 6.96 -4.51
N ASP A 228 -42.31 8.10 -4.96
CA ASP A 228 -43.52 8.14 -5.78
C ASP A 228 -43.28 8.99 -7.05
N PRO A 229 -42.88 8.34 -8.17
CA PRO A 229 -42.62 9.03 -9.44
C PRO A 229 -43.86 9.65 -10.10
N HIS A 230 -45.07 9.29 -9.65
CA HIS A 230 -46.33 9.78 -10.20
C HIS A 230 -46.95 10.90 -9.37
N LYS A 231 -46.34 11.26 -8.24
CA LYS A 231 -46.79 12.35 -7.39
C LYS A 231 -46.68 13.69 -8.11
N LEU A 232 -47.82 14.32 -8.38
CA LEU A 232 -47.88 15.68 -8.90
C LEU A 232 -47.92 16.69 -7.75
N PRO A 233 -47.27 17.86 -7.89
CA PRO A 233 -47.41 18.94 -6.92
C PRO A 233 -48.86 19.40 -6.82
N ASP A 234 -49.30 19.76 -5.60
CA ASP A 234 -50.68 20.18 -5.31
C ASP A 234 -51.14 21.32 -6.24
N ARG A 235 -50.24 22.25 -6.58
CA ARG A 235 -50.52 23.35 -7.50
C ARG A 235 -50.89 22.87 -8.91
N THR A 236 -50.23 21.82 -9.40
CA THR A 236 -50.50 21.22 -10.70
C THR A 236 -51.85 20.51 -10.67
N VAL A 237 -52.13 19.78 -9.59
CA VAL A 237 -53.43 19.11 -9.38
C VAL A 237 -54.57 20.14 -9.34
N LEU A 238 -54.39 21.25 -8.62
CA LEU A 238 -55.33 22.38 -8.56
C LEU A 238 -55.59 23.01 -9.95
N MET A 239 -54.54 23.22 -10.75
CA MET A 239 -54.69 23.73 -12.13
C MET A 239 -55.45 22.76 -13.03
N THR A 240 -55.21 21.45 -12.92
CA THR A 240 -55.96 20.44 -13.67
C THR A 240 -57.45 20.43 -13.29
N HIS A 241 -57.79 20.55 -12.00
CA HIS A 241 -59.17 20.65 -11.56
C HIS A 241 -59.86 21.93 -12.04
N GLN A 242 -59.13 23.04 -12.11
CA GLN A 242 -59.67 24.33 -12.56
C GLN A 242 -59.88 24.38 -14.08
N MET A 243 -59.07 23.65 -14.88
CA MET A 243 -59.33 23.46 -16.31
C MET A 243 -60.43 22.43 -16.61
N GLY A 244 -60.62 21.43 -15.73
CA GLY A 244 -61.76 20.52 -15.79
C GLY A 244 -63.09 21.17 -15.40
N ALA A 245 -63.04 22.28 -14.67
CA ALA A 245 -64.18 23.09 -14.27
C ALA A 245 -64.29 24.36 -15.14
N GLY A 246 -64.59 24.19 -16.43
CA GLY A 246 -65.08 25.30 -17.26
C GLY A 246 -66.45 25.81 -16.77
N PRO A 247 -66.85 27.06 -17.07
CA PRO A 247 -68.04 27.69 -16.52
C PRO A 247 -69.30 27.10 -17.16
N GLY A 248 -69.89 26.11 -16.51
CA GLY A 248 -71.17 25.52 -16.91
C GLY A 248 -71.59 24.45 -15.92
N GLY A 249 -72.58 24.78 -15.08
CA GLY A 249 -73.19 23.83 -14.15
C GLY A 249 -73.85 22.63 -14.86
N PRO A 250 -74.44 21.69 -14.09
CA PRO A 250 -74.91 20.41 -14.60
C PRO A 250 -76.15 20.60 -15.47
N HIS A 251 -75.98 20.68 -16.79
CA HIS A 251 -77.07 20.47 -17.72
C HIS A 251 -77.15 18.98 -18.08
N HIS A 252 -78.21 18.37 -17.59
CA HIS A 252 -78.75 17.10 -18.03
C HIS A 252 -78.70 16.98 -19.56
N ILE A 253 -77.92 16.05 -20.09
CA ILE A 253 -78.11 15.57 -21.47
C ILE A 253 -78.99 14.33 -21.36
N SER A 254 -80.30 14.56 -21.40
CA SER A 254 -81.29 13.52 -21.67
C SER A 254 -81.98 13.87 -23.00
N GLU A 255 -81.92 12.88 -23.89
CA GLU A 255 -82.68 12.66 -25.13
C GLU A 255 -82.25 13.33 -26.45
N PRO A 256 -82.27 12.56 -27.58
CA PRO A 256 -81.85 13.03 -28.90
C PRO A 256 -83.04 13.59 -29.71
N ILE A 257 -82.81 14.68 -30.44
CA ILE A 257 -83.75 15.21 -31.43
C ILE A 257 -83.63 14.39 -32.73
N PRO A 258 -84.72 13.81 -33.27
CA PRO A 258 -84.72 13.15 -34.57
C PRO A 258 -84.64 14.18 -35.72
N GLY A 259 -83.66 14.04 -36.61
CA GLY A 259 -83.71 14.71 -37.93
C GLY A 259 -82.56 15.63 -38.34
N ALA A 260 -81.40 15.61 -37.68
CA ALA A 260 -80.21 16.32 -38.18
C ALA A 260 -79.37 15.43 -39.13
N LYS A 261 -79.11 15.94 -40.34
CA LYS A 261 -78.27 15.29 -41.36
C LYS A 261 -76.81 15.20 -40.89
N PRO A 262 -76.08 14.09 -41.11
CA PRO A 262 -74.66 14.00 -40.79
C PRO A 262 -73.86 14.96 -41.68
N LEU A 263 -73.02 15.79 -41.07
CA LEU A 263 -71.96 16.52 -41.77
C LEU A 263 -70.89 15.51 -42.23
N SER A 264 -70.50 15.61 -43.49
CA SER A 264 -69.51 14.76 -44.15
C SER A 264 -68.15 14.87 -43.48
N VAL A 265 -67.59 13.74 -43.07
CA VAL A 265 -66.22 13.60 -42.57
C VAL A 265 -65.25 13.74 -43.75
N PRO A 266 -64.16 14.53 -43.63
CA PRO A 266 -63.13 14.61 -44.67
C PRO A 266 -62.45 13.25 -44.95
N PRO A 267 -62.06 12.92 -46.19
CA PRO A 267 -61.63 11.57 -46.59
C PRO A 267 -60.32 11.05 -45.99
N GLU A 268 -59.54 11.85 -45.26
CA GLU A 268 -58.19 11.47 -44.82
C GLU A 268 -58.13 10.66 -43.50
N LEU A 269 -59.25 10.54 -42.76
CA LEU A 269 -59.26 9.84 -41.47
C LEU A 269 -59.86 8.41 -41.52
N ALA A 270 -60.36 7.95 -42.66
CA ALA A 270 -60.92 6.59 -42.80
C ALA A 270 -59.84 5.50 -43.05
N ALA A 271 -58.63 5.88 -43.46
CA ALA A 271 -57.61 4.93 -43.92
C ALA A 271 -56.65 4.41 -42.83
N LEU A 272 -56.71 4.93 -41.59
CA LEU A 272 -55.77 4.54 -40.54
C LEU A 272 -56.30 3.49 -39.55
N MET A 273 -57.61 3.21 -39.54
CA MET A 273 -58.23 2.27 -38.60
C MET A 273 -58.41 0.84 -39.14
N SER A 274 -58.02 0.55 -40.38
CA SER A 274 -58.22 -0.76 -41.02
C SER A 274 -56.90 -1.34 -41.55
N SER A 275 -55.93 -1.60 -40.67
CA SER A 275 -54.79 -2.46 -41.00
C SER A 275 -54.03 -2.91 -39.75
N GLN A 276 -54.66 -3.75 -38.94
CA GLN A 276 -53.95 -4.60 -37.99
C GLN A 276 -54.63 -5.97 -37.92
N GLN A 277 -54.33 -6.85 -38.89
CA GLN A 277 -54.19 -8.31 -38.66
C GLN A 277 -53.87 -9.05 -39.97
N SER A 278 -52.70 -9.71 -40.02
CA SER A 278 -52.51 -11.14 -40.38
C SER A 278 -51.19 -11.43 -41.14
N GLY A 279 -50.34 -12.27 -40.54
CA GLY A 279 -49.84 -13.50 -41.19
C GLY A 279 -48.67 -13.48 -42.19
N SER A 280 -47.45 -13.77 -41.69
CA SER A 280 -46.42 -14.74 -42.17
C SER A 280 -46.08 -14.97 -43.67
N MET A 281 -44.75 -14.90 -43.93
CA MET A 281 -43.88 -15.91 -44.61
C MET A 281 -43.61 -15.88 -46.15
N LEU A 282 -42.30 -15.75 -46.47
CA LEU A 282 -41.48 -16.32 -47.57
C LEU A 282 -41.16 -15.53 -48.88
N ASN A 283 -39.92 -15.01 -48.91
CA ASN A 283 -38.79 -15.18 -49.86
C ASN A 283 -38.96 -15.02 -51.40
N GLY A 284 -38.06 -14.21 -52.02
CA GLY A 284 -37.63 -14.42 -53.42
C GLY A 284 -37.24 -13.21 -54.30
N THR A 285 -36.01 -12.69 -54.13
CA THR A 285 -35.09 -12.13 -55.15
C THR A 285 -35.43 -10.90 -56.04
N ALA A 286 -34.58 -9.87 -55.89
CA ALA A 286 -33.78 -9.16 -56.92
C ALA A 286 -33.95 -7.63 -57.00
N GLY A 287 -32.90 -6.92 -56.58
CA GLY A 287 -32.41 -5.71 -57.27
C GLY A 287 -32.58 -4.35 -56.58
N VAL A 288 -31.43 -3.70 -56.35
CA VAL A 288 -31.17 -2.24 -56.45
C VAL A 288 -31.20 -1.39 -55.15
N HIS A 289 -29.99 -0.96 -54.77
CA HIS A 289 -29.56 0.29 -54.10
C HIS A 289 -29.91 0.58 -52.63
N GLY A 290 -28.85 0.66 -51.81
CA GLY A 290 -28.49 1.86 -51.05
C GLY A 290 -29.12 2.06 -49.67
N VAL A 291 -28.41 1.65 -48.61
CA VAL A 291 -28.62 2.16 -47.24
C VAL A 291 -27.25 2.38 -46.60
N GLU A 292 -26.83 3.62 -46.46
CA GLU A 292 -25.80 4.08 -45.51
C GLU A 292 -25.93 5.60 -45.40
N ASP A 293 -26.68 6.09 -44.42
CA ASP A 293 -26.65 7.52 -44.07
C ASP A 293 -26.99 7.70 -42.58
N TYR A 294 -25.96 7.53 -41.76
CA TYR A 294 -25.91 8.05 -40.38
C TYR A 294 -24.50 8.53 -40.09
N GLN A 295 -23.95 9.39 -40.96
CA GLN A 295 -22.69 10.09 -40.66
C GLN A 295 -22.43 11.27 -41.61
N HIS A 296 -23.23 12.36 -41.61
CA HIS A 296 -22.73 13.66 -42.14
C HIS A 296 -23.68 14.84 -41.84
N TRP A 297 -23.55 15.47 -40.68
CA TRP A 297 -23.94 16.90 -40.56
C TRP A 297 -23.06 17.66 -39.58
N MET A 298 -21.76 17.72 -39.90
CA MET A 298 -20.87 18.82 -39.52
C MET A 298 -19.87 18.99 -40.65
N ASP A 299 -20.23 19.79 -41.67
CA ASP A 299 -19.29 20.75 -42.27
C ASP A 299 -19.92 21.53 -43.42
N SER A 300 -20.09 22.84 -43.21
CA SER A 300 -19.82 23.88 -44.22
C SER A 300 -20.04 25.27 -43.63
N LYS A 301 -18.94 26.01 -43.43
CA LYS A 301 -18.71 27.37 -44.02
C LYS A 301 -17.40 27.98 -43.50
N ALA A 302 -16.38 28.03 -44.38
CA ALA A 302 -15.33 29.06 -44.40
C ALA A 302 -15.93 30.35 -45.04
N ALA A 303 -15.46 31.58 -44.87
CA ALA A 303 -14.14 32.19 -44.61
C ALA A 303 -14.36 33.53 -43.83
N GLN A 304 -13.40 34.27 -43.26
CA GLN A 304 -12.19 34.86 -43.89
C GLN A 304 -11.47 35.72 -42.83
N ALA A 305 -10.14 35.59 -42.64
CA ALA A 305 -9.18 36.69 -42.35
C ALA A 305 -7.76 36.13 -42.10
N LYS A 306 -6.77 36.92 -42.52
CA LYS A 306 -5.38 36.53 -42.88
C LYS A 306 -4.38 36.59 -41.72
N THR A 307 -3.45 35.61 -41.73
CA THR A 307 -1.99 35.63 -41.47
C THR A 307 -1.38 36.48 -40.32
N VAL A 308 -0.64 35.82 -39.42
CA VAL A 308 0.85 35.88 -39.25
C VAL A 308 1.30 34.80 -38.21
N SER A 309 2.34 34.04 -38.55
CA SER A 309 3.05 33.01 -37.74
C SER A 309 4.16 33.70 -36.86
N PRO A 310 4.84 33.08 -35.86
CA PRO A 310 5.29 31.68 -35.89
C PRO A 310 5.38 30.85 -34.57
N GLN A 311 5.26 29.53 -34.80
CA GLN A 311 6.16 28.45 -34.34
C GLN A 311 5.89 27.59 -33.08
N VAL A 312 5.82 26.28 -33.39
CA VAL A 312 6.23 25.04 -32.66
C VAL A 312 5.35 24.51 -31.52
N HIS A 313 4.62 23.40 -31.78
CA HIS A 313 4.61 22.17 -30.96
C HIS A 313 3.75 21.03 -31.58
N ARG A 314 4.35 19.84 -31.75
CA ARG A 314 4.06 18.55 -31.08
C ARG A 314 2.63 17.98 -31.23
N HIS A 315 2.53 16.92 -32.04
CA HIS A 315 1.67 15.75 -31.83
C HIS A 315 2.57 14.59 -31.34
N GLY A 316 2.13 13.59 -30.60
CA GLY A 316 0.78 13.18 -30.26
C GLY A 316 0.76 12.26 -29.03
N SER A 317 -0.45 11.85 -28.67
CA SER A 317 -0.79 10.98 -27.55
C SER A 317 -0.52 9.51 -27.87
N ASP A 318 0.17 8.81 -26.97
CA ASP A 318 0.19 7.35 -26.94
C ASP A 318 -0.45 6.83 -25.65
N ILE A 319 -1.44 5.98 -25.85
CA ILE A 319 -2.17 5.17 -24.86
C ILE A 319 -1.26 4.00 -24.48
N TYR A 320 -0.87 3.86 -23.21
CA TYR A 320 -0.02 2.76 -22.77
C TYR A 320 -0.81 1.59 -22.17
N SER A 321 -0.74 0.49 -22.89
CA SER A 321 -1.14 -0.88 -22.53
C SER A 321 0.03 -1.61 -21.85
N ASN A 322 -0.30 -2.57 -20.98
CA ASN A 322 0.61 -3.36 -20.15
C ASN A 322 1.67 -4.14 -20.97
N THR A 323 2.95 -4.04 -20.61
CA THR A 323 4.07 -4.65 -21.34
C THR A 323 4.52 -5.99 -20.73
N LEU A 324 4.17 -7.10 -21.39
CA LEU A 324 4.99 -8.32 -21.42
C LEU A 324 5.67 -8.40 -22.81
N PRO A 325 6.95 -8.78 -22.92
CA PRO A 325 7.62 -8.86 -24.20
C PRO A 325 7.20 -10.13 -24.96
N VAL A 326 6.41 -9.97 -26.02
CA VAL A 326 6.11 -11.02 -27.02
C VAL A 326 6.98 -10.79 -28.26
N ARG A 327 7.80 -11.78 -28.64
CA ARG A 327 8.54 -11.80 -29.91
C ARG A 327 7.57 -12.15 -31.06
N LYS A 328 7.43 -11.27 -32.06
CA LYS A 328 6.82 -11.61 -33.35
C LYS A 328 7.83 -12.35 -34.23
N VAL A 329 7.44 -13.51 -34.75
CA VAL A 329 8.16 -14.24 -35.80
C VAL A 329 7.69 -13.70 -37.15
N ALA A 330 8.61 -13.32 -38.02
CA ALA A 330 8.35 -13.00 -39.43
C ALA A 330 9.20 -13.91 -40.34
N PRO A 331 8.71 -14.33 -41.51
CA PRO A 331 9.33 -15.36 -42.33
C PRO A 331 10.37 -14.76 -43.30
N ILE A 332 11.46 -15.47 -43.56
CA ILE A 332 12.43 -15.12 -44.63
C ILE A 332 12.60 -16.30 -45.60
N LYS A 333 12.44 -16.00 -46.89
CA LYS A 333 12.77 -16.86 -48.04
C LYS A 333 14.25 -16.69 -48.44
N SER A 334 14.81 -17.76 -48.98
CA SER A 334 16.23 -18.06 -49.26
C SER A 334 16.83 -17.50 -50.57
N LYS A 335 18.14 -17.13 -50.58
CA LYS A 335 19.29 -17.82 -51.29
C LYS A 335 20.55 -16.92 -51.52
N SER A 336 21.75 -17.48 -51.23
CA SER A 336 23.09 -17.38 -51.91
C SER A 336 23.82 -16.01 -51.97
N THR A 337 25.15 -15.77 -51.81
CA THR A 337 26.42 -16.54 -51.69
C THR A 337 27.60 -15.59 -51.29
N LEU A 338 28.63 -16.15 -50.63
CA LEU A 338 30.09 -15.80 -50.62
C LEU A 338 30.70 -14.64 -49.75
N ALA A 339 31.82 -15.03 -49.10
CA ALA A 339 33.03 -14.29 -48.65
C ALA A 339 33.09 -13.59 -47.25
N GLU A 340 33.55 -14.39 -46.26
CA GLU A 340 34.67 -14.16 -45.32
C GLU A 340 35.10 -12.73 -44.88
N THR A 341 34.88 -12.37 -43.60
CA THR A 341 35.95 -12.12 -42.57
C THR A 341 35.37 -11.76 -41.18
N GLN A 342 35.78 -12.55 -40.18
CA GLN A 342 36.06 -12.26 -38.75
C GLN A 342 35.27 -11.17 -37.96
N THR A 343 34.44 -11.62 -37.00
CA THR A 343 34.59 -11.50 -35.52
C THR A 343 33.22 -11.54 -34.81
N LEU A 344 32.80 -12.73 -34.36
CA LEU A 344 31.70 -12.89 -33.38
C LEU A 344 32.16 -13.87 -32.29
N PRO A 345 32.00 -13.56 -30.99
CA PRO A 345 32.20 -14.54 -29.94
C PRO A 345 31.04 -15.54 -29.93
N ARG A 346 31.44 -16.80 -30.03
CA ARG A 346 30.67 -18.06 -30.07
C ARG A 346 29.55 -18.16 -29.03
N SER A 347 28.37 -18.55 -29.51
CA SER A 347 27.37 -19.27 -28.73
C SER A 347 27.99 -20.51 -28.08
N SER A 348 27.83 -20.67 -26.76
CA SER A 348 28.14 -21.92 -26.07
C SER A 348 26.83 -22.62 -25.70
N SER A 349 26.41 -23.55 -26.54
CA SER A 349 25.67 -24.72 -26.08
C SER A 349 26.71 -25.75 -25.61
N MET A 350 26.73 -26.05 -24.31
CA MET A 350 27.35 -27.24 -23.73
C MET A 350 26.25 -27.85 -22.85
N ALA A 351 25.61 -28.92 -23.30
CA ALA A 351 26.01 -30.31 -23.11
C ALA A 351 25.72 -30.82 -21.70
N ALA A 352 25.05 -31.96 -21.65
CA ALA A 352 24.69 -32.71 -20.46
C ALA A 352 25.91 -33.22 -19.69
N GLY A 353 25.78 -33.31 -18.36
CA GLY A 353 26.61 -34.17 -17.50
C GLY A 353 27.67 -33.44 -16.66
N LEU A 354 27.52 -33.55 -15.32
CA LEU A 354 28.50 -33.18 -14.27
C LEU A 354 28.71 -31.66 -14.09
N GLU A 355 28.07 -30.96 -13.15
CA GLU A 355 28.37 -30.88 -11.70
C GLU A 355 27.12 -30.36 -10.96
N ARG A 356 26.77 -30.94 -9.81
CA ARG A 356 25.50 -30.68 -9.08
C ARG A 356 25.63 -29.65 -7.94
N ASN A 357 26.69 -28.84 -7.90
CA ASN A 357 27.09 -28.15 -6.68
C ASN A 357 27.42 -26.66 -6.91
N GLY A 358 26.43 -25.78 -6.83
CA GLY A 358 26.68 -24.32 -6.75
C GLY A 358 25.62 -23.41 -7.37
N ARG A 359 24.39 -23.91 -7.63
CA ARG A 359 23.28 -23.05 -8.06
C ARG A 359 22.41 -22.72 -6.85
N THR A 360 22.13 -21.43 -6.66
CA THR A 360 21.25 -20.92 -5.61
C THR A 360 19.93 -21.68 -5.59
N ARG A 361 19.56 -22.23 -4.42
CA ARG A 361 18.30 -22.95 -4.21
C ARG A 361 17.35 -22.15 -3.35
N VAL A 362 16.07 -22.22 -3.68
CA VAL A 362 14.98 -21.62 -2.91
C VAL A 362 13.96 -22.69 -2.56
N GLN A 363 13.32 -22.55 -1.41
CA GLN A 363 12.20 -23.39 -0.97
C GLN A 363 10.90 -22.61 -1.15
N ALA A 364 9.88 -23.25 -1.71
CA ALA A 364 8.53 -22.69 -1.78
C ALA A 364 7.93 -22.55 -0.37
N ILE A 365 7.48 -21.34 -0.03
CA ILE A 365 6.75 -21.04 1.21
C ILE A 365 5.24 -20.89 0.95
N PHE A 366 4.83 -20.83 -0.31
CA PHE A 366 3.43 -20.86 -0.76
C PHE A 366 3.34 -21.70 -2.04
N SER A 367 2.17 -22.28 -2.33
CA SER A 367 1.94 -23.02 -3.57
C SER A 367 1.63 -22.07 -4.73
N HIS A 368 2.03 -22.43 -5.95
CA HIS A 368 1.74 -21.67 -7.18
C HIS A 368 1.28 -22.62 -8.29
N THR A 369 0.23 -22.22 -9.00
CA THR A 369 -0.34 -23.01 -10.11
C THR A 369 -0.32 -22.17 -11.38
N ALA A 370 0.44 -22.63 -12.37
CA ALA A 370 0.63 -21.97 -13.67
C ALA A 370 -0.60 -22.00 -14.59
N GLY A 371 -1.63 -22.78 -14.25
CA GLY A 371 -2.78 -23.01 -15.13
C GLY A 371 -2.33 -23.66 -16.45
N ASP A 372 -2.74 -23.06 -17.57
CA ASP A 372 -2.39 -23.43 -18.95
C ASP A 372 -1.13 -22.71 -19.48
N ASN A 373 -0.46 -21.91 -18.63
CA ASN A 373 0.68 -21.13 -19.05
C ASN A 373 2.01 -21.90 -18.93
N ASN A 374 2.51 -22.40 -20.06
CA ASN A 374 3.78 -23.14 -20.14
C ASN A 374 5.03 -22.32 -19.82
N THR A 375 4.91 -20.98 -19.69
CA THR A 375 6.04 -20.14 -19.27
C THR A 375 6.16 -20.03 -17.76
N LEU A 376 5.10 -20.38 -17.02
CA LEU A 376 5.05 -20.30 -15.56
C LEU A 376 5.35 -21.67 -14.93
N LEU A 377 5.97 -21.66 -13.75
CA LEU A 377 6.32 -22.87 -13.00
C LEU A 377 5.27 -23.17 -11.93
N SER A 378 4.65 -24.35 -12.00
CA SER A 378 3.80 -24.87 -10.93
C SER A 378 4.62 -25.60 -9.85
N PHE A 379 4.31 -25.35 -8.58
CA PHE A 379 4.93 -26.01 -7.43
C PHE A 379 4.03 -25.94 -6.20
N THR A 380 4.26 -26.85 -5.26
CA THR A 380 3.60 -26.87 -3.95
C THR A 380 4.49 -26.28 -2.86
N GLU A 381 3.88 -25.78 -1.78
CA GLU A 381 4.62 -25.37 -0.58
C GLU A 381 5.56 -26.50 -0.12
N GLY A 382 6.81 -26.12 0.19
CA GLY A 382 7.89 -27.04 0.55
C GLY A 382 8.76 -27.52 -0.62
N ASP A 383 8.33 -27.36 -1.88
CA ASP A 383 9.13 -27.76 -3.05
C ASP A 383 10.45 -26.96 -3.14
N ILE A 384 11.51 -27.63 -3.62
CA ILE A 384 12.83 -27.04 -3.80
C ILE A 384 13.02 -26.66 -5.26
N ILE A 385 13.39 -25.41 -5.51
CA ILE A 385 13.58 -24.86 -6.85
C ILE A 385 15.02 -24.39 -6.97
N THR A 386 15.73 -24.88 -7.99
CA THR A 386 17.06 -24.39 -8.36
C THR A 386 16.91 -23.17 -9.26
N LEU A 387 17.50 -22.04 -8.87
CA LEU A 387 17.46 -20.83 -9.70
C LEU A 387 18.36 -20.99 -10.92
N LEU A 388 17.79 -20.73 -12.09
CA LEU A 388 18.53 -20.69 -13.36
C LEU A 388 18.95 -19.26 -13.70
N VAL A 389 18.27 -18.26 -13.14
CA VAL A 389 18.64 -16.85 -13.18
C VAL A 389 18.85 -16.37 -11.72
N PRO A 390 20.06 -15.91 -11.35
CA PRO A 390 20.42 -15.60 -9.96
C PRO A 390 19.55 -14.52 -9.30
N GLU A 391 19.15 -13.51 -10.07
CA GLU A 391 18.38 -12.35 -9.59
C GLU A 391 16.98 -12.35 -10.18
N ALA A 392 15.99 -11.97 -9.36
CA ALA A 392 14.63 -11.77 -9.84
C ALA A 392 14.56 -10.53 -10.74
N ARG A 393 13.74 -10.59 -11.80
CA ARG A 393 13.42 -9.44 -12.64
C ARG A 393 11.95 -9.12 -12.48
N ASP A 394 11.64 -7.86 -12.14
CA ASP A 394 10.27 -7.36 -11.96
C ASP A 394 9.42 -8.23 -11.00
N GLY A 395 10.04 -8.78 -9.95
CA GLY A 395 9.37 -9.64 -8.97
C GLY A 395 9.22 -11.10 -9.38
N TRP A 396 9.80 -11.54 -10.49
CA TRP A 396 9.75 -12.91 -10.98
C TRP A 396 11.12 -13.58 -10.99
N HIS A 397 11.17 -14.83 -10.54
CA HIS A 397 12.32 -15.73 -10.67
C HIS A 397 12.10 -16.75 -11.78
N TYR A 398 13.20 -17.22 -12.38
CA TYR A 398 13.19 -18.33 -13.33
C TYR A 398 14.03 -19.48 -12.77
N GLY A 399 13.42 -20.67 -12.67
CA GLY A 399 14.06 -21.82 -12.04
C GLY A 399 13.50 -23.15 -12.50
N GLU A 400 14.10 -24.22 -11.98
CA GLU A 400 13.71 -25.61 -12.19
C GLU A 400 13.27 -26.22 -10.86
N ASN A 401 12.06 -26.77 -10.79
CA ASN A 401 11.59 -27.51 -9.61
C ASN A 401 12.29 -28.89 -9.58
N GLU A 402 12.96 -29.21 -8.47
CA GLU A 402 13.72 -30.45 -8.34
C GLU A 402 12.84 -31.71 -8.35
N LYS A 403 11.57 -31.60 -7.96
CA LYS A 403 10.63 -32.72 -7.84
C LYS A 403 10.13 -33.21 -9.20
N ASN A 404 9.73 -32.28 -10.08
CA ASN A 404 9.11 -32.60 -11.37
C ASN A 404 9.98 -32.20 -12.57
N ARG A 405 11.13 -31.56 -12.35
CA ARG A 405 12.07 -31.08 -13.38
C ARG A 405 11.47 -30.06 -14.36
N MET A 406 10.31 -29.49 -14.02
CA MET A 406 9.69 -28.46 -14.81
C MET A 406 10.41 -27.13 -14.60
N ARG A 407 10.46 -26.32 -15.66
CA ARG A 407 11.10 -24.99 -15.67
C ARG A 407 10.07 -23.93 -16.01
N GLY A 408 10.19 -22.77 -15.37
CA GLY A 408 9.28 -21.67 -15.62
C GLY A 408 9.53 -20.49 -14.70
N TRP A 409 8.77 -19.43 -14.95
CA TRP A 409 8.73 -18.24 -14.12
C TRP A 409 7.83 -18.42 -12.92
N PHE A 410 8.22 -17.85 -11.78
CA PHE A 410 7.39 -17.85 -10.58
C PHE A 410 7.59 -16.58 -9.75
N PRO A 411 6.61 -16.20 -8.93
CA PRO A 411 6.73 -15.01 -8.08
C PRO A 411 7.83 -15.17 -7.04
N PHE A 412 8.73 -14.18 -6.95
CA PHE A 412 9.82 -14.14 -5.96
C PHE A 412 9.32 -14.35 -4.53
N SER A 413 8.21 -13.69 -4.19
CA SER A 413 7.60 -13.68 -2.85
C SER A 413 7.07 -15.04 -2.38
N TYR A 414 6.99 -16.04 -3.27
CA TYR A 414 6.48 -17.37 -2.95
C TYR A 414 7.59 -18.32 -2.49
N THR A 415 8.84 -17.86 -2.47
CA THR A 415 10.00 -18.69 -2.15
C THR A 415 10.94 -18.01 -1.16
N ARG A 416 11.73 -18.81 -0.44
CA ARG A 416 12.77 -18.37 0.50
C ARG A 416 14.10 -19.02 0.15
N LEU A 417 15.18 -18.26 0.19
CA LEU A 417 16.54 -18.78 -0.03
C LEU A 417 16.92 -19.86 0.97
N ILE A 418 17.50 -20.95 0.47
CA ILE A 418 18.10 -22.01 1.28
C ILE A 418 19.62 -21.75 1.31
N PRO A 419 20.22 -21.45 2.47
CA PRO A 419 21.66 -21.32 2.58
C PRO A 419 22.35 -22.62 2.16
N GLU A 420 23.38 -22.54 1.31
CA GLU A 420 24.21 -23.71 1.01
C GLU A 420 24.98 -24.13 2.28
N THR A 421 24.67 -25.31 2.82
CA THR A 421 25.52 -25.98 3.80
C THR A 421 26.67 -26.66 3.08
N ASP A 422 27.88 -26.12 3.22
CA ASP A 422 29.12 -26.77 2.79
C ASP A 422 29.34 -28.08 3.55
N THR A 423 28.94 -29.20 2.94
CA THR A 423 29.30 -30.54 3.41
C THR A 423 30.74 -30.85 2.98
N SER A 424 31.72 -30.28 3.68
CA SER A 424 33.11 -30.78 3.75
C SER A 424 33.94 -30.02 4.79
N ARG A 425 33.70 -30.29 6.08
CA ARG A 425 34.74 -30.39 7.14
C ARG A 425 34.12 -30.76 8.49
N LEU A 426 34.36 -32.01 8.88
CA LEU A 426 34.45 -32.54 10.24
C LEU A 426 33.24 -32.40 11.17
N HIS A 427 32.55 -33.54 11.28
CA HIS A 427 31.77 -34.04 12.40
C HIS A 427 32.18 -33.48 13.79
N VAL A 428 31.31 -32.65 14.36
CA VAL A 428 30.99 -32.70 15.80
C VAL A 428 29.47 -32.78 15.90
N SER A 429 28.99 -34.00 16.07
CA SER A 429 27.63 -34.27 16.54
C SER A 429 27.42 -33.54 17.86
N LEU A 430 26.48 -32.61 17.90
CA LEU A 430 25.86 -32.17 19.14
C LEU A 430 24.35 -32.35 18.98
N HIS A 431 23.90 -33.53 19.40
CA HIS A 431 22.51 -33.73 19.79
C HIS A 431 22.07 -32.55 20.67
N HIS A 432 20.89 -32.00 20.39
CA HIS A 432 20.17 -31.10 21.30
C HIS A 432 19.81 -31.86 22.58
N GLY A 433 20.82 -32.08 23.43
CA GLY A 433 20.67 -32.50 24.81
C GLY A 433 20.37 -31.26 25.64
N ARG A 434 19.12 -31.12 26.06
CA ARG A 434 18.76 -30.31 27.23
C ARG A 434 19.50 -30.92 28.42
N SER A 435 20.27 -30.14 29.17
CA SER A 435 20.26 -30.14 30.64
C SER A 435 21.26 -29.16 31.23
N SER A 436 20.73 -28.25 32.04
CA SER A 436 21.43 -27.63 33.18
C SER A 436 21.21 -28.56 34.38
N SER A 437 22.27 -28.86 35.15
CA SER A 437 22.24 -29.78 36.29
C SER A 437 22.54 -29.04 37.58
N THR A 438 21.71 -29.27 38.61
CA THR A 438 22.10 -29.89 39.90
C THR A 438 20.84 -30.04 40.76
N GLY A 439 20.64 -31.23 41.36
CA GLY A 439 19.66 -31.45 42.44
C GLY A 439 18.91 -32.78 42.35
N ASN A 440 19.50 -33.82 42.93
CA ASN A 440 18.99 -35.19 43.03
C ASN A 440 18.03 -35.33 44.24
N LEU A 441 16.84 -35.92 44.08
CA LEU A 441 16.25 -36.81 45.09
C LEU A 441 15.12 -37.67 44.50
N LEU A 442 15.13 -38.92 44.93
CA LEU A 442 14.32 -40.06 44.53
C LEU A 442 12.81 -39.83 44.72
N GLU A 443 11.99 -40.16 43.73
CA GLU A 443 10.76 -40.98 43.90
C GLU A 443 10.11 -41.31 42.56
N ARG A 444 9.49 -42.50 42.52
CA ARG A 444 8.98 -43.24 41.37
C ARG A 444 7.47 -43.30 41.52
N GLU A 445 6.69 -42.82 40.54
CA GLU A 445 5.28 -43.20 40.30
C GLU A 445 4.81 -42.61 38.93
N PRO A 446 4.00 -43.33 38.13
CA PRO A 446 3.54 -42.87 36.81
C PRO A 446 2.12 -42.31 36.87
N VAL A 447 1.85 -41.15 36.25
CA VAL A 447 0.47 -40.66 36.10
C VAL A 447 0.18 -40.20 34.67
N THR A 448 -0.91 -40.75 34.16
CA THR A 448 -1.53 -40.69 32.83
C THR A 448 -2.10 -39.30 32.51
N ILE A 449 -1.97 -38.86 31.25
CA ILE A 449 -2.57 -37.63 30.70
C ILE A 449 -3.92 -37.98 30.04
N PRO A 450 -5.01 -37.20 30.21
CA PRO A 450 -6.18 -37.30 29.35
C PRO A 450 -6.11 -36.32 28.15
N SER A 451 -6.62 -36.79 27.00
CA SER A 451 -6.65 -36.07 25.71
C SER A 451 -7.64 -34.90 25.68
N PRO A 452 -7.47 -33.91 24.78
CA PRO A 452 -8.37 -32.77 24.64
C PRO A 452 -9.52 -33.04 23.66
N ASP A 453 -10.76 -32.82 24.10
CA ASP A 453 -11.96 -32.92 23.26
C ASP A 453 -12.25 -31.61 22.52
N TYR A 454 -12.35 -31.70 21.20
CA TYR A 454 -12.96 -30.73 20.30
C TYR A 454 -14.39 -31.19 19.99
N GLY A 455 -15.40 -30.33 20.17
CA GLY A 455 -16.76 -30.64 19.69
C GLY A 455 -17.88 -29.68 20.11
N SER A 456 -18.13 -28.69 19.25
CA SER A 456 -19.47 -28.25 18.78
C SER A 456 -20.58 -27.90 19.77
N SER A 457 -20.98 -26.61 19.77
CA SER A 457 -22.39 -26.23 19.61
C SER A 457 -22.55 -24.77 19.19
N SER A 458 -22.98 -24.59 17.94
CA SER A 458 -23.67 -23.39 17.48
C SER A 458 -25.16 -23.64 17.60
N ARG A 459 -25.87 -22.89 18.45
CA ARG A 459 -27.26 -22.44 18.23
C ARG A 459 -27.77 -21.58 19.39
N LEU A 460 -28.32 -20.43 18.98
CA LEU A 460 -29.44 -19.69 19.57
C LEU A 460 -29.14 -18.75 20.76
N MET A 461 -29.08 -17.47 20.40
CA MET A 461 -29.55 -16.37 21.23
C MET A 461 -31.03 -16.57 21.60
N ALA A 462 -31.37 -16.28 22.86
CA ALA A 462 -32.54 -15.51 23.31
C ALA A 462 -33.03 -16.03 24.67
N GLN A 463 -32.77 -15.28 25.73
CA GLN A 463 -33.83 -14.77 26.62
C GLN A 463 -33.24 -13.96 27.77
N THR A 464 -33.53 -12.67 27.73
CA THR A 464 -33.50 -11.74 28.84
C THR A 464 -34.74 -11.92 29.72
N ALA A 465 -34.59 -11.99 31.05
CA ALA A 465 -35.23 -11.09 32.03
C ALA A 465 -35.40 -11.71 33.45
N SER A 466 -35.10 -10.87 34.47
CA SER A 466 -35.57 -10.87 35.87
C SER A 466 -35.07 -11.99 36.82
N LEU A 467 -34.68 -11.79 38.09
CA LEU A 467 -34.78 -10.69 39.07
C LEU A 467 -33.84 -10.98 40.27
N SER A 468 -33.42 -9.92 40.99
CA SER A 468 -33.05 -9.84 42.43
C SER A 468 -31.65 -10.25 42.97
N ARG A 469 -30.78 -9.23 43.07
CA ARG A 469 -30.16 -8.62 44.29
C ARG A 469 -29.60 -9.51 45.44
N GLN A 470 -28.31 -9.34 45.76
CA GLN A 470 -27.76 -9.09 47.11
C GLN A 470 -26.32 -8.53 47.06
N ARG A 471 -25.98 -7.60 47.96
CA ARG A 471 -24.68 -6.90 48.18
C ARG A 471 -24.12 -7.36 49.55
N PRO A 472 -22.80 -7.34 49.84
CA PRO A 472 -22.27 -6.26 50.71
C PRO A 472 -20.78 -5.82 50.53
N TYR A 473 -20.50 -4.56 50.93
CA TYR A 473 -19.27 -3.89 51.49
C TYR A 473 -17.84 -4.23 50.98
N SER A 474 -17.03 -3.31 50.43
CA SER A 474 -16.35 -2.08 50.94
C SER A 474 -15.01 -2.31 51.68
N VAL A 475 -13.92 -1.74 51.15
CA VAL A 475 -12.77 -1.08 51.85
C VAL A 475 -12.00 -0.26 50.78
N ALA A 476 -12.16 1.05 50.71
CA ALA A 476 -11.51 2.12 51.49
C ALA A 476 -10.17 2.60 50.90
N VAL A 477 -10.24 3.80 50.32
CA VAL A 477 -9.13 4.74 50.02
C VAL A 477 -8.95 5.64 51.25
N PRO A 478 -7.76 6.26 51.43
CA PRO A 478 -7.71 7.68 51.80
C PRO A 478 -6.80 8.45 50.82
N GLY A 479 -7.07 9.65 50.33
CA GLY A 479 -8.13 10.62 50.60
C GLY A 479 -7.59 12.05 50.38
N PHE A 480 -8.10 12.74 49.34
CA PHE A 480 -8.32 14.21 49.16
C PHE A 480 -7.16 15.21 49.34
N SER A 481 -7.05 16.31 48.57
CA SER A 481 -8.10 17.30 48.26
C SER A 481 -7.79 18.16 47.02
N GLN A 482 -8.84 18.50 46.27
CA GLN A 482 -8.89 19.56 45.24
C GLN A 482 -8.99 20.95 45.90
N VAL A 483 -8.35 21.96 45.29
CA VAL A 483 -8.83 23.36 45.35
C VAL A 483 -8.62 24.05 43.99
N HIS A 484 -9.69 24.70 43.56
CA HIS A 484 -9.86 25.68 42.48
C HIS A 484 -8.64 26.57 42.18
N THR A 485 -8.34 26.79 40.90
CA THR A 485 -7.54 27.92 40.42
C THR A 485 -8.42 28.93 39.68
N HIS A 486 -8.57 30.11 40.28
CA HIS A 486 -9.06 31.33 39.66
C HIS A 486 -7.86 32.18 39.24
N MET A 487 -7.88 32.73 38.02
CA MET A 487 -6.92 33.73 37.54
C MET A 487 -7.05 35.04 38.32
N GLN A 488 -5.93 35.68 38.68
CA GLN A 488 -5.69 37.12 38.48
C GLN A 488 -4.26 37.56 38.88
N HIS A 489 -3.62 38.28 37.94
CA HIS A 489 -2.79 39.48 38.09
C HIS A 489 -1.82 39.62 39.28
N ALA A 490 -0.52 39.67 38.97
CA ALA A 490 0.51 40.23 39.84
C ALA A 490 1.10 41.50 39.20
N HIS A 491 0.78 42.65 39.79
CA HIS A 491 1.49 43.92 39.64
C HIS A 491 2.30 44.11 40.94
N ILE A 492 3.62 44.26 40.85
CA ILE A 492 4.45 44.71 41.98
C ILE A 492 5.19 45.97 41.56
N HIS A 493 4.91 47.04 42.30
CA HIS A 493 5.62 48.31 42.32
C HIS A 493 6.95 48.18 43.08
N HIS A 494 8.01 48.78 42.54
CA HIS A 494 9.16 49.26 43.33
C HIS A 494 9.44 50.71 42.94
N THR A 495 9.56 51.55 43.95
CA THR A 495 9.70 53.01 43.88
C THR A 495 11.17 53.45 43.85
N ASN A 496 11.40 54.51 43.07
CA ASN A 496 12.55 55.41 42.92
C ASN A 496 13.49 55.61 44.12
N ASN A 497 14.78 55.83 43.81
CA ASN A 497 15.45 57.09 44.18
C ASN A 497 16.64 57.48 43.26
N ASN A 498 16.68 58.78 42.95
CA ASN A 498 17.55 59.52 42.04
C ASN A 498 19.02 59.67 42.51
N LYS A 499 19.92 60.00 41.55
CA LYS A 499 20.81 61.21 41.44
C LYS A 499 22.15 60.85 40.74
N VAL A 500 22.35 61.11 39.44
CA VAL A 500 22.80 62.37 38.76
C VAL A 500 24.29 62.71 38.99
N GLU A 501 25.14 62.63 37.95
CA GLU A 501 25.85 63.79 37.33
C GLU A 501 26.75 63.46 36.10
N ARG A 502 26.54 64.27 35.03
CA ARG A 502 27.49 64.88 34.04
C ARG A 502 28.43 64.00 33.20
N SER A 503 28.81 64.30 31.95
CA SER A 503 28.65 65.38 30.94
C SER A 503 29.45 64.87 29.70
N SER A 504 29.20 65.15 28.41
CA SER A 504 29.23 66.41 27.66
C SER A 504 29.03 66.07 26.17
N SER A 505 28.38 66.95 25.41
CA SER A 505 28.33 67.02 23.93
C SER A 505 29.72 67.35 23.32
N PRO A 506 29.93 67.40 21.99
CA PRO A 506 29.12 68.08 20.95
C PRO A 506 28.20 67.18 20.14
#